data_AF-A0A1B7V730-F1
#
_entry.id   AF-A0A1B7V730-F1
#
_cell.length_a   1.000
_cell.length_b   1.000
_cell.length_c   1.000
_cell.angle_alpha   90.00
_cell.angle_beta   90.00
_cell.angle_gamma   90.00
#
_symmetry.space_group_name_H-M   'P 1'
#
loop_
_entity.id
_entity.type
_entity.pdbx_description
1 polymer ?
#
loop_
_entity_poly.entity_id
_entity_poly.type
_entity_poly.pdbx_seq_one_letter_code
_entity_poly.pdbx_strand_id
1 'polypeptide(L)'
;MNFDIHFDLYVKTSAKGKTGIHWRHIQSPENQPLVDTPDLINVKVWETESQQRFFVNDLIDEYKPSLLIFRKDGKLLLEVSGIESAKRSEELGRRVLNLIVWTFDDTSENEQIVRMIADSAIQSFLNQDARFNHMIETAISFHQLEEFKVDMELINQFIENLKTDYQQIFLDNVEIKYKYLIEAKSDQYLDELSAELRKSHLPKKWDSYNGEKKDGVLVVVTDYLSNNTILHNVAVWRGFASNVQEPVKIKIPKIEPQKKTETQPLEIQETQERKNHKNPLPLLLIVGIIVILIIILVVVNMKQLKIQPQKIEATPQETVTPQPQLEQILELQQEKILQIQNQLETIPEIQVIQPQKIEATPQETVTPQTEEKPELLQEQMLTPQTEQQEILQFQRY
;
A
#
# COMPACT_ATOMS: atom_id res chain seq x y z
N MET A 1 22.63 -6.20 -18.67
CA MET A 1 21.65 -5.41 -19.43
C MET A 1 20.93 -4.55 -18.41
N ASN A 2 20.99 -3.22 -18.52
CA ASN A 2 20.13 -2.35 -17.71
C ASN A 2 18.74 -2.39 -18.35
N PHE A 3 17.78 -2.96 -17.63
CA PHE A 3 16.38 -2.88 -18.01
C PHE A 3 15.84 -1.58 -17.43
N ASP A 4 15.51 -0.62 -18.28
CA ASP A 4 14.81 0.59 -17.84
C ASP A 4 13.37 0.17 -17.46
N ILE A 5 13.14 -0.01 -16.16
CA ILE A 5 11.78 -0.25 -15.66
C ILE A 5 11.01 1.06 -15.78
N HIS A 6 10.00 1.09 -16.64
CA HIS A 6 9.11 2.24 -16.79
C HIS A 6 7.85 2.05 -15.94
N PHE A 7 7.75 2.82 -14.86
CA PHE A 7 6.55 2.94 -14.03
C PHE A 7 6.37 4.37 -13.57
N ASP A 8 5.10 4.75 -13.32
CA ASP A 8 4.81 5.96 -12.54
C ASP A 8 4.63 5.56 -11.07
N LEU A 9 5.12 6.40 -10.17
CA LEU A 9 5.06 6.19 -8.73
C LEU A 9 4.32 7.33 -8.05
N TYR A 10 3.35 6.99 -7.21
CA TYR A 10 2.64 7.94 -6.37
C TYR A 10 2.74 7.53 -4.92
N VAL A 11 2.97 8.51 -4.05
CA VAL A 11 3.07 8.28 -2.61
C VAL A 11 2.15 9.24 -1.88
N LYS A 12 1.35 8.71 -0.95
CA LYS A 12 0.54 9.47 -0.01
C LYS A 12 1.08 9.24 1.40
N THR A 13 1.51 10.31 2.06
CA THR A 13 2.00 10.25 3.45
C THR A 13 1.88 11.61 4.15
N SER A 14 2.23 11.64 5.43
CA SER A 14 2.24 12.86 6.24
C SER A 14 3.54 13.67 6.08
N ALA A 15 3.42 14.99 5.95
CA ALA A 15 4.52 15.94 6.22
C ALA A 15 4.55 16.39 7.70
N LYS A 16 5.62 17.08 8.10
CA LYS A 16 5.77 17.62 9.48
C LYS A 16 4.82 18.79 9.76
N GLY A 17 4.57 19.60 8.76
CA GLY A 17 3.89 20.88 8.84
C GLY A 17 2.38 20.79 8.70
N LYS A 18 1.77 21.90 8.29
CA LYS A 18 0.31 22.08 8.20
C LYS A 18 -0.31 21.41 6.97
N THR A 19 0.48 21.10 5.95
CA THR A 19 0.02 20.42 4.72
C THR A 19 -0.56 19.04 5.04
N GLY A 20 -0.11 18.39 6.12
CA GLY A 20 -0.66 17.14 6.59
C GLY A 20 -0.42 15.99 5.61
N ILE A 21 -1.47 15.20 5.34
CA ILE A 21 -1.42 14.04 4.45
C ILE A 21 -1.72 14.49 3.02
N HIS A 22 -0.82 14.22 2.08
CA HIS A 22 -0.99 14.60 0.68
C HIS A 22 -0.32 13.60 -0.27
N TRP A 23 -0.72 13.66 -1.54
CA TRP A 23 -0.14 12.88 -2.63
C TRP A 23 1.02 13.60 -3.30
N ARG A 24 2.02 12.82 -3.74
CA ARG A 24 3.07 13.27 -4.66
C ARG A 24 3.24 12.27 -5.78
N HIS A 25 3.50 12.80 -6.98
CA HIS A 25 3.95 12.01 -8.14
C HIS A 25 5.47 12.03 -8.17
N ILE A 26 6.12 10.89 -8.05
CA ILE A 26 7.58 10.78 -7.95
C ILE A 26 8.18 10.58 -9.34
N GLN A 27 8.47 11.69 -10.03
CA GLN A 27 9.00 11.65 -11.41
C GLN A 27 10.52 11.52 -11.44
N SER A 28 11.22 12.14 -10.49
CA SER A 28 12.68 12.09 -10.34
C SER A 28 13.09 12.49 -8.91
N PRO A 29 14.37 12.36 -8.53
CA PRO A 29 14.85 12.86 -7.24
C PRO A 29 14.63 14.37 -7.04
N GLU A 30 14.58 15.17 -8.10
CA GLU A 30 14.42 16.62 -8.04
C GLU A 30 12.99 17.10 -8.27
N ASN A 31 12.14 16.28 -8.91
CA ASN A 31 10.79 16.66 -9.31
C ASN A 31 9.76 15.67 -8.75
N GLN A 32 9.11 16.07 -7.66
CA GLN A 32 8.09 15.29 -6.95
C GLN A 32 6.86 16.15 -6.64
N PRO A 33 6.12 16.61 -7.67
CA PRO A 33 5.06 17.59 -7.49
C PRO A 33 3.91 17.05 -6.65
N LEU A 34 3.26 17.98 -5.94
CA LEU A 34 1.94 17.74 -5.36
C LEU A 34 0.96 17.44 -6.49
N VAL A 35 0.16 16.40 -6.31
CA VAL A 35 -0.88 16.02 -7.24
C VAL A 35 -2.15 15.73 -6.48
N ASP A 36 -3.27 15.72 -7.20
CA ASP A 36 -4.48 15.13 -6.71
C ASP A 36 -4.34 13.59 -6.68
N THR A 37 -5.45 12.92 -6.42
CA THR A 37 -5.52 11.47 -6.35
C THR A 37 -5.27 10.85 -7.74
N PRO A 38 -4.38 9.86 -7.90
CA PRO A 38 -4.08 9.23 -9.21
C PRO A 38 -5.32 8.75 -9.96
N ASP A 39 -5.34 8.93 -11.28
CA ASP A 39 -6.52 8.65 -12.11
C ASP A 39 -7.01 7.20 -12.01
N LEU A 40 -6.08 6.23 -11.98
CA LEU A 40 -6.42 4.81 -11.94
C LEU A 40 -7.06 4.37 -10.61
N ILE A 41 -6.81 5.09 -9.50
CA ILE A 41 -7.47 4.77 -8.22
C ILE A 41 -8.87 5.41 -8.09
N ASN A 42 -9.15 6.43 -8.91
CA ASN A 42 -10.46 7.09 -9.01
C ASN A 42 -11.38 6.45 -10.05
N VAL A 43 -11.07 5.25 -10.54
CA VAL A 43 -11.92 4.54 -11.49
C VAL A 43 -13.11 3.94 -10.75
N LYS A 44 -14.33 4.26 -11.21
CA LYS A 44 -15.56 3.62 -10.72
C LYS A 44 -15.57 2.13 -11.07
N VAL A 45 -15.67 1.28 -10.06
CA VAL A 45 -15.70 -0.19 -10.20
C VAL A 45 -17.10 -0.77 -10.08
N TRP A 46 -18.00 -0.10 -9.34
CA TRP A 46 -19.36 -0.55 -9.14
C TRP A 46 -20.29 0.60 -8.78
N GLU A 47 -21.59 0.42 -9.07
CA GLU A 47 -22.65 1.36 -8.71
C GLU A 47 -23.87 0.55 -8.27
N THR A 48 -24.45 0.89 -7.12
CA THR A 48 -25.64 0.22 -6.58
C THR A 48 -26.91 0.72 -7.28
N GLU A 49 -28.02 0.02 -7.06
CA GLU A 49 -29.35 0.49 -7.46
C GLU A 49 -29.72 1.84 -6.82
N SER A 50 -29.17 2.13 -5.63
CA SER A 50 -29.32 3.42 -4.95
C SER A 50 -28.38 4.51 -5.47
N GLN A 51 -27.68 4.28 -6.58
CA GLN A 51 -26.69 5.20 -7.17
C GLN A 51 -25.46 5.48 -6.29
N GLN A 52 -25.22 4.64 -5.28
CA GLN A 52 -23.96 4.71 -4.52
C GLN A 52 -22.85 4.17 -5.42
N ARG A 53 -21.84 5.01 -5.66
CA ARG A 53 -20.68 4.68 -6.49
C ARG A 53 -19.53 4.21 -5.62
N PHE A 54 -18.85 3.18 -6.10
CA PHE A 54 -17.63 2.66 -5.50
C PHE A 54 -16.50 2.76 -6.51
N PHE A 55 -15.34 3.17 -6.02
CA PHE A 55 -14.10 3.38 -6.76
C PHE A 55 -13.05 2.34 -6.36
N VAL A 56 -11.93 2.30 -7.08
CA VAL A 56 -10.85 1.34 -6.80
C VAL A 56 -10.32 1.52 -5.37
N ASN A 57 -10.11 2.75 -4.91
CA ASN A 57 -9.62 3.05 -3.57
C ASN A 57 -10.60 2.65 -2.44
N ASP A 58 -11.89 2.49 -2.72
CA ASP A 58 -12.88 2.05 -1.72
C ASP A 58 -12.73 0.55 -1.35
N LEU A 59 -11.86 -0.18 -2.05
CA LEU A 59 -11.65 -1.61 -1.86
C LEU A 59 -10.54 -1.95 -0.86
N ILE A 60 -9.80 -0.94 -0.38
CA ILE A 60 -8.71 -1.12 0.58
C ILE A 60 -8.90 -0.28 1.84
N ASP A 61 -8.27 -0.70 2.92
CA ASP A 61 -8.18 0.09 4.16
C ASP A 61 -6.83 0.84 4.16
N GLU A 62 -6.87 2.18 4.13
CA GLU A 62 -5.64 2.98 4.19
C GLU A 62 -4.94 2.90 5.57
N TYR A 63 -5.66 2.49 6.62
CA TYR A 63 -5.18 2.46 8.00
C TYR A 63 -4.62 1.11 8.43
N LYS A 64 -4.74 0.09 7.57
CA LYS A 64 -4.30 -1.28 7.80
C LYS A 64 -3.50 -1.80 6.61
N PRO A 65 -2.57 -2.74 6.82
CA PRO A 65 -1.84 -3.35 5.72
C PRO A 65 -2.80 -3.97 4.71
N SER A 66 -2.87 -3.33 3.54
CA SER A 66 -3.76 -3.70 2.44
C SER A 66 -3.01 -3.63 1.12
N LEU A 67 -3.47 -4.42 0.17
CA LEU A 67 -2.87 -4.54 -1.16
C LEU A 67 -3.97 -4.67 -2.21
N LEU A 68 -3.81 -4.00 -3.34
CA LEU A 68 -4.71 -4.07 -4.47
C LEU A 68 -3.93 -4.14 -5.78
N ILE A 69 -4.37 -5.04 -6.67
CA ILE A 69 -3.91 -5.10 -8.06
C ILE A 69 -5.10 -4.88 -8.98
N PHE A 70 -5.00 -3.91 -9.88
CA PHE A 70 -6.05 -3.53 -10.82
C PHE A 70 -5.50 -3.47 -12.24
N ARG A 71 -6.27 -3.98 -13.21
CA ARG A 71 -5.96 -3.88 -14.63
C ARG A 71 -7.03 -3.08 -15.35
N LYS A 72 -6.60 -2.13 -16.18
CA LYS A 72 -7.50 -1.40 -17.08
C LYS A 72 -6.74 -0.82 -18.26
N ASP A 73 -7.32 -0.94 -19.46
CA ASP A 73 -6.83 -0.26 -20.67
C ASP A 73 -5.34 -0.51 -20.96
N GLY A 74 -4.87 -1.74 -20.74
CA GLY A 74 -3.47 -2.12 -20.95
C GLY A 74 -2.50 -1.57 -19.89
N LYS A 75 -3.00 -1.08 -18.76
CA LYS A 75 -2.21 -0.68 -17.59
C LYS A 75 -2.47 -1.61 -16.41
N LEU A 76 -1.44 -1.81 -15.60
CA LEU A 76 -1.51 -2.45 -14.28
C LEU A 76 -1.28 -1.39 -13.21
N LEU A 77 -2.08 -1.45 -12.15
CA LEU A 77 -1.90 -0.68 -10.94
C LEU A 77 -1.66 -1.64 -9.78
N LEU A 78 -0.62 -1.35 -8.99
CA LEU A 78 -0.37 -1.98 -7.69
C LEU A 78 -0.45 -0.90 -6.62
N GLU A 79 -1.35 -1.06 -5.67
CA GLU A 79 -1.52 -0.18 -4.53
C GLU A 79 -1.24 -0.95 -3.24
N VAL A 80 -0.41 -0.38 -2.37
CA VAL A 80 -0.07 -0.94 -1.06
C VAL A 80 -0.24 0.14 0.00
N SER A 81 -1.04 -0.11 1.02
CA SER A 81 -1.41 0.87 2.05
C SER A 81 -1.15 0.38 3.47
N GLY A 82 -1.29 1.29 4.44
CA GLY A 82 -1.21 0.98 5.86
C GLY A 82 0.20 0.61 6.34
N ILE A 83 1.24 0.98 5.59
CA ILE A 83 2.63 0.72 5.97
C ILE A 83 3.08 1.81 6.95
N GLU A 84 3.31 1.44 8.20
CA GLU A 84 3.71 2.37 9.24
C GLU A 84 5.19 2.77 9.11
N SER A 85 5.46 4.06 9.25
CA SER A 85 6.82 4.58 9.36
C SER A 85 7.17 4.85 10.80
N ALA A 86 7.95 3.97 11.43
CA ALA A 86 8.21 4.02 12.87
C ALA A 86 8.94 5.31 13.28
N LYS A 87 10.03 5.67 12.59
CA LYS A 87 10.82 6.87 12.91
C LYS A 87 9.99 8.14 12.74
N ARG A 88 9.25 8.24 11.63
CA ARG A 88 8.41 9.41 11.37
C ARG A 88 7.21 9.50 12.32
N SER A 89 6.70 8.35 12.76
CA SER A 89 5.65 8.31 13.77
C SER A 89 6.13 8.82 15.13
N GLU A 90 7.32 8.42 15.54
CA GLU A 90 7.98 8.93 16.74
C GLU A 90 8.21 10.44 16.65
N GLU A 91 8.78 10.92 15.54
CA GLU A 91 9.04 12.34 15.32
C GLU A 91 7.76 13.21 15.37
N LEU A 92 6.61 12.70 14.91
CA LEU A 92 5.34 13.44 14.94
C LEU A 92 4.48 13.17 16.18
N GLY A 93 4.87 12.23 17.04
CA GLY A 93 4.05 11.80 18.18
C GLY A 93 2.70 11.20 17.78
N ARG A 94 2.56 10.70 16.54
CA ARG A 94 1.35 10.07 16.00
C ARG A 94 1.71 9.05 14.93
N ARG A 95 0.85 8.07 14.68
CA ARG A 95 1.07 7.08 13.61
C ARG A 95 1.13 7.77 12.24
N VAL A 96 2.17 7.48 11.49
CA VAL A 96 2.39 7.90 10.10
C VAL A 96 2.29 6.66 9.23
N LEU A 97 1.25 6.61 8.40
CA LEU A 97 1.02 5.53 7.46
C LEU A 97 1.34 5.99 6.04
N ASN A 98 1.85 5.07 5.25
CA ASN A 98 2.16 5.28 3.85
C ASN A 98 1.20 4.48 2.98
N LEU A 99 0.86 5.09 1.85
CA LEU A 99 0.19 4.44 0.75
C LEU A 99 1.01 4.73 -0.51
N ILE A 100 1.33 3.68 -1.25
CA ILE A 100 2.17 3.73 -2.43
C ILE A 100 1.43 3.08 -3.59
N VAL A 101 1.44 3.76 -4.73
CA VAL A 101 0.83 3.30 -5.97
C VAL A 101 1.88 3.26 -7.05
N TRP A 102 2.06 2.09 -7.65
CA TRP A 102 2.82 1.93 -8.88
C TRP A 102 1.87 1.70 -10.05
N THR A 103 2.13 2.36 -11.18
CA THR A 103 1.40 2.12 -12.43
C THR A 103 2.36 1.71 -13.53
N PHE A 104 2.05 0.62 -14.21
CA PHE A 104 2.86 0.01 -15.25
C PHE A 104 2.06 -0.19 -16.53
N ASP A 105 2.74 -0.27 -17.67
CA ASP A 105 2.19 -0.93 -18.85
C ASP A 105 2.00 -2.43 -18.57
N ASP A 106 0.91 -3.03 -19.03
CA ASP A 106 0.54 -4.44 -18.81
C ASP A 106 1.32 -5.41 -19.73
N THR A 107 2.65 -5.26 -19.75
CA THR A 107 3.60 -6.18 -20.41
C THR A 107 3.92 -7.35 -19.48
N SER A 108 4.45 -8.46 -20.04
CA SER A 108 4.80 -9.63 -19.23
C SER A 108 5.90 -9.35 -18.20
N GLU A 109 6.87 -8.50 -18.54
CA GLU A 109 7.98 -8.12 -17.65
C GLU A 109 7.47 -7.26 -16.48
N ASN A 110 6.66 -6.23 -16.78
CA ASN A 110 6.08 -5.38 -15.75
C ASN A 110 5.10 -6.14 -14.86
N GLU A 111 4.33 -7.05 -15.43
CA GLU A 111 3.43 -7.92 -14.69
C GLU A 111 4.21 -8.81 -13.70
N GLN A 112 5.38 -9.32 -14.10
CA GLN A 112 6.28 -10.02 -13.19
C GLN A 112 6.76 -9.11 -12.05
N ILE A 113 7.15 -7.87 -12.33
CA ILE A 113 7.57 -6.89 -11.32
C ILE A 113 6.44 -6.60 -10.33
N VAL A 114 5.22 -6.36 -10.83
CA VAL A 114 4.03 -6.17 -9.99
C VAL A 114 3.84 -7.35 -9.04
N ARG A 115 3.95 -8.59 -9.54
CA ARG A 115 3.84 -9.80 -8.71
C ARG A 115 4.95 -9.90 -7.66
N MET A 116 6.19 -9.58 -8.02
CA MET A 116 7.32 -9.59 -7.08
C MET A 116 7.12 -8.59 -5.94
N ILE A 117 6.73 -7.35 -6.24
CA ILE A 117 6.46 -6.33 -5.22
C ILE A 117 5.27 -6.76 -4.35
N ALA A 118 4.20 -7.25 -4.97
CA ALA A 118 3.00 -7.69 -4.26
C ALA A 118 3.30 -8.87 -3.31
N ASP A 119 4.08 -9.84 -3.75
CA ASP A 119 4.53 -10.96 -2.93
C ASP A 119 5.35 -10.47 -1.73
N SER A 120 6.34 -9.60 -1.96
CA SER A 120 7.16 -9.03 -0.89
C SER A 120 6.33 -8.22 0.12
N ALA A 121 5.32 -7.48 -0.33
CA ALA A 121 4.39 -6.77 0.54
C ALA A 121 3.56 -7.74 1.40
N ILE A 122 3.01 -8.80 0.82
CA ILE A 122 2.26 -9.83 1.55
C ILE A 122 3.14 -10.52 2.60
N GLN A 123 4.37 -10.89 2.23
CA GLN A 123 5.35 -11.47 3.15
C GLN A 123 5.67 -10.51 4.32
N SER A 124 5.64 -9.20 4.07
CA SER A 124 5.74 -8.18 5.12
C SER A 124 4.51 -8.10 6.01
N PHE A 125 3.30 -8.22 5.46
CA PHE A 125 2.05 -8.26 6.25
C PHE A 125 2.04 -9.44 7.22
N LEU A 126 2.63 -10.56 6.80
CA LEU A 126 2.78 -11.78 7.58
C LEU A 126 3.96 -11.75 8.56
N ASN A 127 4.73 -10.66 8.59
CA ASN A 127 5.98 -10.54 9.36
C ASN A 127 7.01 -11.64 9.05
N GLN A 128 6.96 -12.22 7.85
CA GLN A 128 7.92 -13.23 7.37
C GLN A 128 9.13 -12.58 6.69
N ASP A 129 8.93 -11.42 6.06
CA ASP A 129 9.99 -10.66 5.39
C ASP A 129 9.82 -9.15 5.62
N ALA A 130 10.80 -8.52 6.28
CA ALA A 130 10.77 -7.10 6.61
C ALA A 130 11.32 -6.19 5.49
N ARG A 131 11.84 -6.74 4.38
CA ARG A 131 12.53 -5.94 3.35
C ARG A 131 11.64 -4.88 2.72
N PHE A 132 10.38 -5.20 2.44
CA PHE A 132 9.43 -4.24 1.89
C PHE A 132 9.20 -3.06 2.86
N ASN A 133 8.84 -3.35 4.11
CA ASN A 133 8.66 -2.31 5.14
C ASN A 133 9.94 -1.49 5.36
N HIS A 134 11.10 -2.13 5.39
CA HIS A 134 12.39 -1.46 5.52
C HIS A 134 12.65 -0.50 4.35
N MET A 135 12.36 -0.93 3.11
CA MET A 135 12.48 -0.08 1.93
C MET A 135 11.56 1.14 2.03
N ILE A 136 10.31 0.98 2.47
CA ILE A 136 9.40 2.14 2.65
C ILE A 136 9.93 3.11 3.71
N GLU A 137 10.43 2.57 4.83
CA GLU A 137 10.94 3.35 5.94
C GLU A 137 12.17 4.17 5.57
N THR A 138 13.05 3.63 4.71
CA THR A 138 14.28 4.31 4.30
C THR A 138 14.07 5.20 3.09
N ALA A 139 13.21 4.82 2.15
CA ALA A 139 12.97 5.58 0.93
C ALA A 139 12.15 6.85 1.17
N ILE A 140 11.27 6.89 2.19
CA ILE A 140 10.39 8.03 2.44
C ILE A 140 10.86 8.80 3.66
N SER A 141 11.35 10.01 3.45
CA SER A 141 11.85 10.89 4.51
C SER A 141 11.12 12.24 4.53
N PHE A 142 11.12 12.90 5.67
CA PHE A 142 10.65 14.28 5.72
C PHE A 142 11.57 15.20 4.93
N HIS A 143 10.97 16.17 4.23
CA HIS A 143 11.71 17.18 3.49
C HIS A 143 11.16 18.55 3.87
N GLN A 144 11.99 19.39 4.48
CA GLN A 144 11.53 20.67 5.01
C GLN A 144 10.36 20.48 5.99
N LEU A 145 9.61 21.55 6.27
CA LEU A 145 8.47 21.47 7.19
C LEU A 145 7.23 20.90 6.49
N GLU A 146 6.92 21.39 5.30
CA GLU A 146 5.64 21.14 4.63
C GLU A 146 5.68 19.97 3.63
N GLU A 147 6.81 19.27 3.53
CA GLU A 147 7.02 18.27 2.48
C GLU A 147 7.59 16.95 3.02
N PHE A 148 7.52 15.94 2.16
CA PHE A 148 8.30 14.71 2.26
C PHE A 148 8.96 14.47 0.90
N LYS A 149 10.03 13.67 0.91
CA LYS A 149 10.74 13.27 -0.30
C LYS A 149 10.84 11.75 -0.34
N VAL A 150 10.77 11.22 -1.55
CA VAL A 150 10.95 9.80 -1.84
C VAL A 150 12.28 9.60 -2.56
N ASP A 151 13.09 8.67 -2.08
CA ASP A 151 14.32 8.24 -2.72
C ASP A 151 14.01 7.14 -3.75
N MET A 152 14.01 7.53 -5.02
CA MET A 152 13.78 6.62 -6.14
C MET A 152 14.88 5.59 -6.33
N GLU A 153 16.11 5.91 -5.93
CA GLU A 153 17.24 5.00 -6.09
C GLU A 153 17.07 3.79 -5.18
N LEU A 154 16.67 4.01 -3.91
CA LEU A 154 16.38 2.92 -2.97
C LEU A 154 15.21 2.03 -3.43
N ILE A 155 14.16 2.62 -4.03
CA ILE A 155 13.05 1.85 -4.60
C ILE A 155 13.51 0.99 -5.77
N ASN A 156 14.29 1.56 -6.69
CA ASN A 156 14.82 0.83 -7.83
C ASN A 156 15.78 -0.28 -7.41
N GLN A 157 16.69 0.00 -6.47
CA GLN A 157 17.59 -1.01 -5.90
C GLN A 157 16.81 -2.16 -5.26
N PHE A 158 15.72 -1.87 -4.53
CA PHE A 158 14.84 -2.90 -4.00
C PHE A 158 14.22 -3.78 -5.09
N ILE A 159 13.69 -3.18 -6.16
CA ILE A 159 13.10 -3.94 -7.27
C ILE A 159 14.16 -4.80 -7.99
N GLU A 160 15.37 -4.29 -8.21
CA GLU A 160 16.47 -5.05 -8.81
C GLU A 160 16.93 -6.22 -7.92
N ASN A 161 16.94 -6.02 -6.60
CA ASN A 161 17.22 -7.10 -5.64
C ASN A 161 16.13 -8.18 -5.71
N LEU A 162 14.84 -7.79 -5.78
CA LEU A 162 13.75 -8.75 -5.97
C LEU A 162 13.91 -9.53 -7.28
N LYS A 163 14.26 -8.87 -8.40
CA LYS A 163 14.49 -9.58 -9.67
C LYS A 163 15.53 -10.68 -9.51
N THR A 164 16.63 -10.40 -8.81
CA THR A 164 17.72 -11.37 -8.57
C THR A 164 17.22 -12.58 -7.79
N ASP A 165 16.44 -12.36 -6.74
CA ASP A 165 15.93 -13.45 -5.90
C ASP A 165 14.91 -14.33 -6.63
N TYR A 166 14.06 -13.72 -7.45
CA TYR A 166 12.96 -14.43 -8.08
C TYR A 166 13.31 -15.03 -9.44
N GLN A 167 14.44 -14.66 -10.06
CA GLN A 167 14.96 -15.30 -11.28
C GLN A 167 15.06 -16.83 -11.15
N GLN A 168 15.21 -17.35 -9.92
CA GLN A 168 15.27 -18.80 -9.66
C GLN A 168 13.90 -19.46 -9.41
N ILE A 169 12.83 -18.68 -9.18
CA ILE A 169 11.55 -19.17 -8.64
C ILE A 169 10.45 -19.22 -9.73
N PHE A 170 10.51 -18.35 -10.72
CA PHE A 170 9.55 -18.32 -11.83
C PHE A 170 9.84 -19.44 -12.84
N LEU A 171 9.44 -20.67 -12.49
CA LEU A 171 9.41 -21.78 -13.44
C LEU A 171 8.18 -21.67 -14.32
N ASP A 172 8.39 -21.75 -15.63
CA ASP A 172 7.37 -21.67 -16.66
C ASP A 172 6.27 -22.75 -16.49
N ASN A 173 5.03 -22.30 -16.59
CA ASN A 173 3.85 -23.10 -16.98
C ASN A 173 3.24 -24.07 -15.95
N VAL A 174 2.92 -23.59 -14.75
CA VAL A 174 1.83 -24.24 -13.99
C VAL A 174 0.49 -23.72 -14.51
N GLU A 175 -0.27 -24.60 -15.16
CA GLU A 175 -1.62 -24.31 -15.62
C GLU A 175 -2.54 -24.11 -14.40
N ILE A 176 -2.75 -22.85 -14.00
CA ILE A 176 -3.70 -22.53 -12.95
C ILE A 176 -5.11 -22.43 -13.53
N LYS A 177 -6.04 -23.13 -12.86
CA LYS A 177 -7.46 -22.91 -13.06
C LYS A 177 -7.81 -21.52 -12.55
N TYR A 178 -8.12 -20.59 -13.45
CA TYR A 178 -8.54 -19.21 -13.18
C TYR A 178 -9.94 -19.09 -12.55
N LYS A 179 -10.24 -19.91 -11.55
CA LYS A 179 -11.44 -19.76 -10.74
C LYS A 179 -11.23 -18.58 -9.80
N TYR A 180 -12.19 -17.67 -9.68
CA TYR A 180 -12.13 -16.65 -8.63
C TYR A 180 -12.17 -17.27 -7.23
N LEU A 181 -11.57 -16.58 -6.27
CA LEU A 181 -11.58 -16.95 -4.85
C LEU A 181 -11.80 -15.68 -4.03
N ILE A 182 -12.86 -15.66 -3.23
CA ILE A 182 -13.17 -14.57 -2.30
C ILE A 182 -13.43 -15.21 -0.94
N GLU A 183 -12.59 -14.89 0.05
CA GLU A 183 -12.59 -15.55 1.36
C GLU A 183 -12.28 -14.54 2.49
N ALA A 184 -12.57 -14.94 3.74
CA ALA A 184 -12.14 -14.16 4.88
C ALA A 184 -10.62 -14.09 4.96
N LYS A 185 -10.05 -12.90 5.19
CA LYS A 185 -8.59 -12.71 5.30
C LYS A 185 -8.02 -13.57 6.44
N SER A 186 -6.99 -14.36 6.14
CA SER A 186 -6.24 -15.18 7.09
C SER A 186 -4.80 -15.33 6.63
N ASP A 187 -3.87 -15.59 7.56
CA ASP A 187 -2.45 -15.75 7.24
C ASP A 187 -2.21 -16.89 6.23
N GLN A 188 -2.94 -18.00 6.40
CA GLN A 188 -2.86 -19.14 5.47
C GLN A 188 -3.22 -18.74 4.04
N TYR A 189 -4.30 -18.00 3.83
CA TYR A 189 -4.70 -17.59 2.47
C TYR A 189 -3.75 -16.56 1.88
N LEU A 190 -3.12 -15.72 2.71
CA LEU A 190 -2.08 -14.80 2.26
C LEU A 190 -0.80 -15.54 1.86
N ASP A 191 -0.40 -16.56 2.60
CA ASP A 191 0.71 -17.45 2.22
C ASP A 191 0.42 -18.16 0.89
N GLU A 192 -0.80 -18.67 0.71
CA GLU A 192 -1.23 -19.30 -0.55
C GLU A 192 -1.23 -18.30 -1.72
N LEU A 193 -1.73 -17.08 -1.51
CA LEU A 193 -1.71 -16.01 -2.51
C LEU A 193 -0.27 -15.61 -2.87
N SER A 194 0.61 -15.46 -1.89
CA SER A 194 2.04 -15.21 -2.07
C SER A 194 2.69 -16.29 -2.95
N ALA A 195 2.40 -17.56 -2.64
CA ALA A 195 2.89 -18.68 -3.44
C ALA A 195 2.31 -18.70 -4.87
N GLU A 196 1.06 -18.29 -5.05
CA GLU A 196 0.41 -18.16 -6.36
C GLU A 196 1.04 -17.04 -7.19
N LEU A 197 1.24 -15.84 -6.62
CA LEU A 197 1.89 -14.72 -7.30
C LEU A 197 3.31 -15.05 -7.75
N ARG A 198 4.04 -15.85 -6.97
CA ARG A 198 5.37 -16.37 -7.35
C ARG A 198 5.36 -17.34 -8.51
N LYS A 199 4.28 -18.10 -8.71
CA LYS A 199 4.26 -19.20 -9.67
C LYS A 199 3.47 -18.90 -10.94
N SER A 200 2.61 -17.89 -10.91
CA SER A 200 1.61 -17.75 -11.96
C SER A 200 1.33 -16.31 -12.35
N HIS A 201 1.10 -16.15 -13.65
CA HIS A 201 0.73 -14.87 -14.24
C HIS A 201 -0.64 -14.41 -13.77
N LEU A 202 -0.79 -13.09 -13.62
CA LEU A 202 -2.08 -12.46 -13.43
C LEU A 202 -2.99 -12.75 -14.64
N PRO A 203 -4.20 -13.28 -14.43
CA PRO A 203 -5.07 -13.69 -15.53
C PRO A 203 -5.43 -12.51 -16.40
N LYS A 204 -5.18 -12.58 -17.71
CA LYS A 204 -5.72 -11.61 -18.70
C LYS A 204 -7.25 -11.73 -18.84
N LYS A 205 -7.81 -12.81 -18.29
CA LYS A 205 -9.22 -13.17 -18.39
C LYS A 205 -9.57 -14.13 -17.26
N TRP A 206 -10.67 -13.91 -16.54
CA TRP A 206 -11.10 -14.79 -15.45
C TRP A 206 -12.61 -14.90 -15.33
N ASP A 207 -13.07 -16.03 -14.78
CA ASP A 207 -14.45 -16.21 -14.36
C ASP A 207 -14.66 -15.53 -13.02
N SER A 208 -15.72 -14.74 -12.90
CA SER A 208 -16.08 -14.02 -11.68
C SER A 208 -17.53 -14.30 -11.27
N TYR A 209 -17.96 -13.73 -10.14
CA TYR A 209 -19.31 -13.91 -9.62
C TYR A 209 -20.42 -13.46 -10.59
N ASN A 210 -20.18 -12.41 -11.38
CA ASN A 210 -21.15 -11.84 -12.32
C ASN A 210 -20.79 -12.05 -13.80
N GLY A 211 -19.94 -13.03 -14.08
CA GLY A 211 -19.56 -13.43 -15.44
C GLY A 211 -18.07 -13.33 -15.72
N GLU A 212 -17.71 -13.34 -16.98
CA GLU A 212 -16.32 -13.30 -17.42
C GLU A 212 -15.79 -11.86 -17.44
N LYS A 213 -14.55 -11.66 -16.98
CA LYS A 213 -13.85 -10.37 -16.96
C LYS A 213 -12.55 -10.43 -17.76
N LYS A 214 -12.13 -9.28 -18.27
CA LYS A 214 -10.85 -9.07 -19.00
C LYS A 214 -10.04 -7.94 -18.37
N ASP A 215 -10.75 -6.89 -17.95
CA ASP A 215 -10.25 -5.79 -17.14
C ASP A 215 -11.04 -5.70 -15.83
N GLY A 216 -10.43 -5.10 -14.81
CA GLY A 216 -11.00 -4.95 -13.49
C GLY A 216 -10.01 -5.24 -12.37
N VAL A 217 -10.57 -5.48 -11.19
CA VAL A 217 -9.80 -5.72 -9.97
C VAL A 217 -9.37 -7.18 -9.91
N LEU A 218 -8.06 -7.42 -9.83
CA LEU A 218 -7.47 -8.75 -9.85
C LEU A 218 -7.26 -9.27 -8.44
N VAL A 219 -6.57 -8.51 -7.60
CA VAL A 219 -6.23 -8.92 -6.23
C VAL A 219 -6.66 -7.83 -5.26
N VAL A 220 -7.31 -8.21 -4.17
CA VAL A 220 -7.59 -7.33 -3.02
C VAL A 220 -7.28 -8.09 -1.74
N VAL A 221 -6.46 -7.48 -0.90
CA VAL A 221 -6.21 -7.88 0.49
C VAL A 221 -6.49 -6.66 1.35
N THR A 222 -7.45 -6.74 2.26
CA THR A 222 -7.81 -5.64 3.17
C THR A 222 -8.34 -6.19 4.49
N ASP A 223 -8.29 -5.42 5.56
CA ASP A 223 -8.95 -5.83 6.83
C ASP A 223 -10.45 -5.54 6.79
N TYR A 224 -10.84 -4.38 6.26
CA TYR A 224 -12.20 -3.89 6.37
C TYR A 224 -12.75 -3.37 5.05
N LEU A 225 -13.98 -3.77 4.75
CA LEU A 225 -14.78 -3.24 3.66
C LEU A 225 -15.99 -2.50 4.20
N SER A 226 -16.25 -1.30 3.67
CA SER A 226 -17.48 -0.53 3.99
C SER A 226 -18.75 -1.28 3.58
N ASN A 227 -18.67 -2.09 2.52
CA ASN A 227 -19.71 -3.02 2.09
C ASN A 227 -19.10 -4.42 1.96
N ASN A 228 -19.51 -5.34 2.84
CA ASN A 228 -18.97 -6.70 2.91
C ASN A 228 -19.22 -7.58 1.66
N THR A 229 -20.14 -7.21 0.78
CA THR A 229 -20.40 -7.94 -0.48
C THR A 229 -19.65 -7.36 -1.69
N ILE A 230 -18.93 -6.24 -1.51
CA ILE A 230 -18.39 -5.45 -2.62
C ILE A 230 -17.42 -6.24 -3.51
N LEU A 231 -16.58 -7.11 -2.94
CA LEU A 231 -15.62 -7.89 -3.73
C LEU A 231 -16.32 -8.84 -4.72
N HIS A 232 -17.47 -9.40 -4.33
CA HIS A 232 -18.28 -10.22 -5.23
C HIS A 232 -18.93 -9.38 -6.32
N ASN A 233 -19.47 -8.21 -5.97
CA ASN A 233 -20.16 -7.34 -6.92
C ASN A 233 -19.21 -6.71 -7.95
N VAL A 234 -17.99 -6.35 -7.51
CA VAL A 234 -16.89 -5.87 -8.36
C VAL A 234 -16.27 -7.00 -9.19
N ALA A 235 -16.52 -8.25 -8.81
CA ALA A 235 -16.07 -9.44 -9.52
C ALA A 235 -14.53 -9.61 -9.49
N VAL A 236 -13.96 -9.44 -8.31
CA VAL A 236 -12.53 -9.60 -8.02
C VAL A 236 -12.07 -11.04 -8.28
N TRP A 237 -10.85 -11.22 -8.82
CA TRP A 237 -10.28 -12.56 -9.04
C TRP A 237 -9.80 -13.23 -7.74
N ARG A 238 -9.05 -12.51 -6.90
CA ARG A 238 -8.58 -12.91 -5.56
C ARG A 238 -8.98 -11.84 -4.55
N GLY A 239 -9.92 -12.13 -3.66
CA GLY A 239 -10.43 -11.17 -2.68
C GLY A 239 -10.33 -11.69 -1.26
N PHE A 240 -9.59 -11.01 -0.40
CA PHE A 240 -9.44 -11.39 1.00
C PHE A 240 -9.76 -10.21 1.91
N ALA A 241 -10.86 -10.30 2.64
CA ALA A 241 -11.23 -9.28 3.64
C ALA A 241 -11.81 -9.90 4.91
N SER A 242 -11.46 -9.37 6.08
CA SER A 242 -11.87 -9.98 7.36
C SER A 242 -13.39 -9.99 7.56
N ASN A 243 -14.11 -9.07 6.92
CA ASN A 243 -15.57 -8.94 7.04
C ASN A 243 -16.34 -9.33 5.76
N VAL A 244 -15.72 -10.00 4.78
CA VAL A 244 -16.39 -10.34 3.50
C VAL A 244 -17.58 -11.27 3.68
N GLN A 245 -18.62 -11.10 2.86
CA GLN A 245 -19.81 -11.96 2.84
C GLN A 245 -20.26 -12.24 1.41
N GLU A 246 -20.70 -13.46 1.14
CA GLU A 246 -21.31 -13.80 -0.14
C GLU A 246 -22.68 -13.09 -0.29
N PRO A 247 -22.98 -12.51 -1.47
CA PRO A 247 -24.30 -11.95 -1.74
C PRO A 247 -25.38 -13.02 -1.68
N VAL A 248 -26.52 -12.69 -1.06
CA VAL A 248 -27.69 -13.56 -1.00
C VAL A 248 -28.21 -13.79 -2.42
N LYS A 249 -28.00 -14.99 -2.97
CA LYS A 249 -28.57 -15.38 -4.27
C LYS A 249 -30.09 -15.43 -4.14
N ILE A 250 -30.77 -14.39 -4.63
CA ILE A 250 -32.22 -14.39 -4.75
C ILE A 250 -32.56 -15.48 -5.77
N LYS A 251 -33.01 -16.64 -5.28
CA LYS A 251 -33.58 -17.68 -6.13
C LYS A 251 -34.88 -17.09 -6.69
N ILE A 252 -34.81 -16.45 -7.85
CA ILE A 252 -36.02 -16.07 -8.58
C ILE A 252 -36.78 -17.39 -8.77
N PRO A 253 -37.99 -17.54 -8.19
CA PRO A 253 -38.78 -18.74 -8.39
C PRO A 253 -38.86 -18.95 -9.88
N LYS A 254 -38.34 -20.09 -10.35
CA LYS A 254 -38.44 -20.48 -11.75
C LYS A 254 -39.94 -20.50 -12.02
N ILE A 255 -40.47 -19.49 -12.70
CA ILE A 255 -41.86 -19.47 -13.14
C ILE A 255 -41.93 -20.67 -14.08
N GLU A 256 -42.38 -21.81 -13.57
CA GLU A 256 -42.66 -22.95 -14.40
C GLU A 256 -43.57 -22.43 -15.51
N PRO A 257 -43.20 -22.59 -16.79
CA PRO A 257 -44.04 -22.14 -17.87
C PRO A 257 -45.38 -22.84 -17.66
N GLN A 258 -46.38 -22.06 -17.25
CA GLN A 258 -47.73 -22.55 -17.09
C GLN A 258 -48.06 -23.20 -18.42
N LYS A 259 -48.15 -24.52 -18.38
CA LYS A 259 -48.49 -25.38 -19.49
C LYS A 259 -49.71 -24.73 -20.13
N LYS A 260 -49.59 -24.25 -21.36
CA LYS A 260 -50.70 -23.65 -22.11
C LYS A 260 -51.85 -24.65 -22.08
N THR A 261 -52.81 -24.43 -21.18
CA THR A 261 -54.11 -25.06 -21.25
C THR A 261 -54.84 -24.37 -22.39
N GLU A 262 -55.12 -25.16 -23.41
CA GLU A 262 -55.86 -24.81 -24.59
C GLU A 262 -57.26 -24.30 -24.20
N THR A 263 -57.48 -23.04 -24.55
CA THR A 263 -58.73 -22.31 -24.84
C THR A 263 -60.07 -22.90 -24.34
N GLN A 264 -60.71 -22.19 -23.41
CA GLN A 264 -62.18 -22.04 -23.41
C GLN A 264 -62.57 -20.55 -23.44
N PRO A 265 -63.71 -20.19 -24.06
CA PRO A 265 -64.08 -18.81 -24.34
C PRO A 265 -64.61 -18.09 -23.11
N LEU A 266 -64.29 -16.78 -23.05
CA LEU A 266 -64.78 -15.72 -22.18
C LEU A 266 -65.93 -16.08 -21.22
N GLU A 267 -65.62 -16.02 -19.92
CA GLU A 267 -66.57 -15.51 -18.94
C GLU A 267 -65.87 -14.39 -18.15
N ILE A 268 -66.37 -13.18 -18.32
CA ILE A 268 -65.89 -11.96 -17.67
C ILE A 268 -66.27 -12.08 -16.19
N GLN A 269 -65.32 -12.43 -15.34
CA GLN A 269 -65.44 -12.22 -13.90
C GLN A 269 -64.46 -11.12 -13.49
N GLU A 270 -65.04 -9.95 -13.22
CA GLU A 270 -64.38 -8.81 -12.56
C GLU A 270 -63.78 -9.27 -11.23
N THR A 271 -62.49 -9.57 -11.23
CA THR A 271 -61.77 -9.80 -9.98
C THR A 271 -61.45 -8.44 -9.38
N GLN A 272 -62.26 -8.04 -8.41
CA GLN A 272 -62.02 -6.87 -7.58
C GLN A 272 -60.63 -6.94 -6.95
N GLU A 273 -59.77 -6.02 -7.37
CA GLU A 273 -58.50 -5.68 -6.73
C GLU A 273 -58.79 -5.19 -5.29
N ARG A 274 -58.71 -6.10 -4.30
CA ARG A 274 -58.63 -5.68 -2.89
C ARG A 274 -57.26 -5.06 -2.64
N LYS A 275 -57.12 -3.78 -2.99
CA LYS A 275 -56.07 -2.90 -2.47
C LYS A 275 -56.25 -2.82 -0.96
N ASN A 276 -55.45 -3.59 -0.24
CA ASN A 276 -55.37 -3.56 1.21
C ASN A 276 -54.62 -2.27 1.60
N HIS A 277 -55.35 -1.16 1.55
CA HIS A 277 -54.89 0.17 1.93
C HIS A 277 -54.76 0.18 3.45
N LYS A 278 -53.60 -0.26 3.95
CA LYS A 278 -53.21 -0.06 5.35
C LYS A 278 -53.07 1.44 5.54
N ASN A 279 -54.08 2.06 6.15
CA ASN A 279 -54.08 3.47 6.53
C ASN A 279 -52.73 3.80 7.20
N PRO A 280 -51.91 4.73 6.68
CA PRO A 280 -50.59 5.06 7.22
C PRO A 280 -50.64 5.86 8.53
N LEU A 281 -51.85 6.12 9.04
CA LEU A 281 -52.10 6.92 10.24
C LEU A 281 -51.36 6.42 11.51
N PRO A 282 -51.25 5.12 11.83
CA PRO A 282 -50.54 4.69 13.02
C PRO A 282 -49.02 4.82 12.87
N LEU A 283 -48.48 4.74 11.64
CA LEU A 283 -47.04 4.93 11.39
C LEU A 283 -46.63 6.40 11.60
N LEU A 284 -47.45 7.34 11.13
CA LEU A 284 -47.22 8.78 11.33
C LEU A 284 -47.27 9.19 12.80
N LEU A 285 -48.14 8.57 13.61
CA LEU A 285 -48.20 8.80 15.05
C LEU A 285 -46.93 8.33 15.78
N ILE A 286 -46.38 7.17 15.40
CA ILE A 286 -45.15 6.63 16.00
C ILE A 286 -43.95 7.55 15.67
N VAL A 287 -43.82 8.00 14.42
CA VAL A 287 -42.76 8.93 14.02
C VAL A 287 -42.89 10.27 14.76
N GLY A 288 -44.11 10.78 14.94
CA GLY A 288 -44.35 12.00 15.71
C GLY A 288 -43.89 11.92 17.16
N ILE A 289 -44.16 10.80 17.84
CA ILE A 289 -43.74 10.58 19.23
C ILE A 289 -42.21 10.54 19.36
N ILE A 290 -41.52 9.89 18.42
CA ILE A 290 -40.04 9.82 18.41
C ILE A 290 -39.41 11.21 18.26
N VAL A 291 -39.94 12.03 17.36
CA VAL A 291 -39.43 13.40 17.16
C VAL A 291 -39.62 14.26 18.41
N ILE A 292 -40.76 14.15 19.10
CA ILE A 292 -41.02 14.88 20.36
C ILE A 292 -40.03 14.44 21.44
N LEU A 293 -39.74 13.13 21.57
CA LEU A 293 -38.77 12.63 22.55
C LEU A 293 -37.35 13.15 22.28
N ILE A 294 -36.93 13.22 21.02
CA ILE A 294 -35.61 13.78 20.65
C ILE A 294 -35.54 15.26 21.02
N ILE A 295 -36.59 16.05 20.74
CA ILE A 295 -36.63 17.47 21.10
C ILE A 295 -36.55 17.65 22.62
N ILE A 296 -37.27 16.84 23.40
CA ILE A 296 -37.20 16.89 24.88
C ILE A 296 -35.78 16.57 25.35
N LEU A 297 -35.13 15.54 24.79
CA LEU A 297 -33.76 15.17 25.14
C LEU A 297 -32.77 16.32 24.88
N VAL A 298 -32.88 16.99 23.71
CA VAL A 298 -32.04 18.14 23.36
C VAL A 298 -32.27 19.31 24.31
N VAL A 299 -33.53 19.62 24.65
CA VAL A 299 -33.85 20.71 25.58
C VAL A 299 -33.34 20.43 27.00
N VAL A 300 -33.43 19.18 27.47
CA VAL A 300 -32.88 18.76 28.77
C VAL A 300 -31.36 18.90 28.78
N ASN A 301 -30.68 18.43 27.72
CA ASN A 301 -29.23 18.57 27.59
C ASN A 301 -28.78 20.03 27.47
N MET A 302 -29.55 20.88 26.78
CA MET A 302 -29.22 22.32 26.71
C MET A 302 -29.38 23.05 28.05
N LYS A 303 -30.30 22.61 28.93
CA LYS A 303 -30.41 23.21 30.27
C LYS A 303 -29.23 22.85 31.20
N GLN A 304 -28.59 21.70 31.00
CA GLN A 304 -27.39 21.28 31.75
C GLN A 304 -26.15 22.09 31.36
N LEU A 305 -26.15 22.78 30.21
CA LEU A 305 -25.06 23.64 29.75
C LEU A 305 -25.12 25.08 30.30
N LYS A 306 -25.99 25.38 31.27
CA LYS A 306 -25.88 26.63 32.05
C LYS A 306 -24.67 26.53 33.00
N ILE A 307 -23.52 26.87 32.41
CA ILE A 307 -22.26 27.27 33.01
C ILE A 307 -22.52 27.94 34.37
N GLN A 308 -22.05 27.30 35.45
CA GLN A 308 -21.82 27.99 36.71
C GLN A 308 -20.81 29.11 36.44
N PRO A 309 -21.12 30.39 36.72
CA PRO A 309 -20.10 31.41 36.77
C PRO A 309 -19.15 31.03 37.92
N GLN A 310 -17.93 30.62 37.59
CA GLN A 310 -16.87 30.43 38.57
C GLN A 310 -16.66 31.77 39.28
N LYS A 311 -17.09 31.81 40.54
CA LYS A 311 -16.78 32.86 41.50
C LYS A 311 -15.26 32.83 41.69
N ILE A 312 -14.57 33.84 41.17
CA ILE A 312 -13.14 34.05 41.43
C ILE A 312 -13.03 34.42 42.91
N GLU A 313 -12.68 33.43 43.73
CA GLU A 313 -12.29 33.61 45.12
C GLU A 313 -10.79 33.91 45.11
N ALA A 314 -10.43 35.12 45.54
CA ALA A 314 -9.05 35.54 45.69
C ALA A 314 -8.41 34.76 46.84
N THR A 315 -7.52 33.83 46.50
CA THR A 315 -6.70 33.07 47.44
C THR A 315 -5.25 33.63 47.38
N PRO A 316 -4.53 33.70 48.51
CA PRO A 316 -3.39 34.59 48.70
C PRO A 316 -2.16 34.16 47.92
N GLN A 317 -1.31 35.14 47.60
CA GLN A 317 0.03 34.96 47.05
C GLN A 317 0.85 34.00 47.93
N GLU A 318 1.01 32.77 47.48
CA GLU A 318 2.18 31.97 47.83
C GLU A 318 3.30 32.31 46.84
N THR A 319 4.32 32.97 47.36
CA THR A 319 5.61 33.21 46.73
C THR A 319 6.27 31.87 46.45
N VAL A 320 6.09 31.33 45.24
CA VAL A 320 6.88 30.21 44.74
C VAL A 320 8.18 30.76 44.17
N THR A 321 9.24 30.60 44.97
CA THR A 321 10.65 30.72 44.58
C THR A 321 10.93 29.83 43.37
N PRO A 322 11.64 30.29 42.32
CA PRO A 322 11.95 29.46 41.17
C PRO A 322 12.90 28.32 41.57
N GLN A 323 12.50 27.10 41.20
CA GLN A 323 13.06 25.83 41.61
C GLN A 323 14.34 25.48 40.81
N PRO A 324 15.30 24.70 41.37
CA PRO A 324 16.69 24.53 40.89
C PRO A 324 16.85 23.64 39.63
N GLN A 325 15.76 23.34 38.94
CA GLN A 325 15.77 22.35 37.85
C GLN A 325 16.41 22.87 36.56
N LEU A 326 16.41 24.19 36.35
CA LEU A 326 17.02 24.78 35.16
C LEU A 326 18.56 24.81 35.26
N GLU A 327 19.11 24.98 36.47
CA GLU A 327 20.56 24.96 36.70
C GLU A 327 21.12 23.53 36.57
N GLN A 328 20.40 22.52 37.06
CA GLN A 328 20.80 21.11 36.86
C GLN A 328 20.79 20.69 35.39
N ILE A 329 19.81 21.16 34.62
CA ILE A 329 19.76 20.88 33.17
C ILE A 329 20.94 21.57 32.45
N LEU A 330 21.32 22.77 32.89
CA LEU A 330 22.42 23.52 32.29
C LEU A 330 23.79 22.90 32.64
N GLU A 331 24.00 22.45 33.88
CA GLU A 331 25.23 21.74 34.27
C GLU A 331 25.38 20.43 33.49
N LEU A 332 24.30 19.65 33.34
CA LEU A 332 24.34 18.39 32.60
C LEU A 332 24.68 18.60 31.11
N GLN A 333 24.23 19.72 30.52
CA GLN A 333 24.59 20.06 29.14
C GLN A 333 26.06 20.49 29.02
N GLN A 334 26.60 21.24 29.98
CA GLN A 334 27.99 21.64 29.97
C GLN A 334 28.95 20.45 30.16
N GLU A 335 28.60 19.50 31.02
CA GLU A 335 29.40 18.28 31.21
C GLU A 335 29.48 17.43 29.92
N LYS A 336 28.38 17.30 29.18
CA LYS A 336 28.37 16.60 27.88
C LYS A 336 29.24 17.29 26.83
N ILE A 337 29.23 18.62 26.77
CA ILE A 337 30.06 19.37 25.82
C ILE A 337 31.55 19.14 26.13
N LEU A 338 31.93 19.16 27.40
CA LEU A 338 33.32 18.93 27.81
C LEU A 338 33.79 17.50 27.50
N GLN A 339 32.93 16.49 27.68
CA GLN A 339 33.25 15.11 27.30
C GLN A 339 33.49 14.96 25.80
N ILE A 340 32.69 15.63 24.95
CA ILE A 340 32.87 15.59 23.49
C ILE A 340 34.19 16.27 23.09
N GLN A 341 34.54 17.40 23.70
CA GLN A 341 35.80 18.09 23.43
C GLN A 341 37.01 17.23 23.80
N ASN A 342 36.99 16.58 24.96
CA ASN A 342 38.08 15.68 25.38
C ASN A 342 38.22 14.46 24.46
N GLN A 343 37.13 13.94 23.89
CA GLN A 343 37.21 12.84 22.92
C GLN A 343 37.83 13.29 21.59
N LEU A 344 37.56 14.52 21.14
CA LEU A 344 38.14 15.06 19.91
C LEU A 344 39.66 15.29 20.02
N GLU A 345 40.18 15.62 21.20
CA GLU A 345 41.62 15.78 21.43
C GLU A 345 42.40 14.46 21.43
N THR A 346 41.71 13.32 21.57
CA THR A 346 42.36 11.98 21.55
C THR A 346 42.44 11.35 20.15
N ILE A 347 41.99 12.04 19.10
CA ILE A 347 42.14 11.54 17.73
C ILE A 347 43.60 11.71 17.31
N PRO A 348 44.35 10.62 17.05
CA PRO A 348 45.74 10.74 16.63
C PRO A 348 45.84 11.45 15.28
N GLU A 349 46.79 12.38 15.18
CA GLU A 349 47.11 13.13 13.98
C GLU A 349 47.29 12.18 12.78
N ILE A 350 46.35 12.21 11.83
CA ILE A 350 46.46 11.48 10.58
C ILE A 350 47.63 12.09 9.83
N GLN A 351 48.73 11.34 9.70
CA GLN A 351 49.87 11.76 8.90
C GLN A 351 49.43 11.96 7.45
N VAL A 352 49.44 13.22 7.03
CA VAL A 352 49.18 13.64 5.66
C VAL A 352 50.29 13.08 4.77
N ILE A 353 49.97 12.03 4.02
CA ILE A 353 50.85 11.49 2.97
C ILE A 353 50.94 12.55 1.87
N GLN A 354 52.13 13.12 1.70
CA GLN A 354 52.40 14.05 0.61
C GLN A 354 52.26 13.34 -0.75
N PRO A 355 51.58 13.96 -1.74
CA PRO A 355 51.45 13.38 -3.07
C PRO A 355 52.82 13.35 -3.76
N GLN A 356 53.28 12.15 -4.11
CA GLN A 356 54.46 11.97 -4.95
C GLN A 356 54.20 12.50 -6.36
N LYS A 357 55.11 13.36 -6.80
CA LYS A 357 55.18 13.97 -8.13
C LYS A 357 55.44 12.88 -9.17
N ILE A 358 54.43 12.59 -10.00
CA ILE A 358 54.57 11.70 -11.15
C ILE A 358 55.24 12.50 -12.27
N GLU A 359 56.48 12.11 -12.61
CA GLU A 359 57.20 12.59 -13.80
C GLU A 359 56.61 11.97 -15.06
N ALA A 360 56.28 12.81 -16.03
CA ALA A 360 55.77 12.40 -17.34
C ALA A 360 56.92 11.97 -18.25
N THR A 361 56.88 10.72 -18.72
CA THR A 361 57.76 10.20 -19.76
C THR A 361 57.23 10.58 -21.15
N PRO A 362 58.09 10.90 -22.15
CA PRO A 362 57.64 11.37 -23.45
C PRO A 362 57.08 10.24 -24.33
N GLN A 363 56.03 10.55 -25.08
CA GLN A 363 55.45 9.69 -26.12
C GLN A 363 56.39 9.62 -27.34
N GLU A 364 56.82 8.41 -27.69
CA GLU A 364 57.41 8.12 -29.01
C GLU A 364 56.32 8.06 -30.09
N THR A 365 56.62 8.71 -31.20
CA THR A 365 55.82 8.75 -32.42
C THR A 365 56.15 7.53 -33.28
N VAL A 366 55.17 6.70 -33.62
CA VAL A 366 55.33 5.63 -34.61
C VAL A 366 54.28 5.74 -35.71
N THR A 367 54.78 5.88 -36.93
CA THR A 367 54.13 5.97 -38.24
C THR A 367 53.47 4.63 -38.64
N PRO A 368 52.42 4.61 -39.48
CA PRO A 368 51.67 3.38 -39.76
C PRO A 368 52.31 2.54 -40.88
N GLN A 369 52.33 1.22 -40.70
CA GLN A 369 52.53 0.25 -41.79
C GLN A 369 51.42 -0.82 -41.80
N THR A 370 50.76 -0.84 -42.94
CA THR A 370 50.13 -1.88 -43.78
C THR A 370 50.21 -3.37 -43.38
N GLU A 371 49.07 -4.05 -43.60
CA GLU A 371 48.78 -5.48 -43.90
C GLU A 371 49.58 -6.61 -43.22
N GLU A 372 48.89 -7.53 -42.54
CA GLU A 372 48.55 -8.87 -43.09
C GLU A 372 47.76 -9.74 -42.07
N LYS A 373 46.85 -10.54 -42.60
CA LYS A 373 46.19 -11.73 -42.01
C LYS A 373 47.19 -12.90 -42.14
N PRO A 374 47.33 -13.91 -41.22
CA PRO A 374 46.30 -14.93 -40.96
C PRO A 374 46.33 -15.70 -39.61
N GLU A 375 45.34 -16.61 -39.51
CA GLU A 375 45.37 -17.96 -38.91
C GLU A 375 45.32 -18.26 -37.39
N LEU A 376 44.31 -19.09 -37.08
CA LEU A 376 44.16 -20.13 -36.05
C LEU A 376 45.39 -20.57 -35.25
N LEU A 377 45.22 -20.69 -33.92
CA LEU A 377 45.39 -21.93 -33.13
C LEU A 377 44.81 -21.70 -31.71
N GLN A 378 43.81 -22.47 -31.26
CA GLN A 378 43.94 -23.52 -30.23
C GLN A 378 45.10 -23.34 -29.24
N GLU A 379 44.80 -23.12 -27.96
CA GLU A 379 45.00 -24.15 -26.92
C GLU A 379 44.65 -23.67 -25.49
N GLN A 380 44.25 -24.68 -24.71
CA GLN A 380 44.53 -24.89 -23.29
C GLN A 380 43.69 -24.21 -22.19
N MET A 381 42.91 -25.09 -21.60
CA MET A 381 42.41 -25.12 -20.23
C MET A 381 43.47 -24.75 -19.19
N LEU A 382 43.09 -23.86 -18.27
CA LEU A 382 43.62 -23.86 -16.91
C LEU A 382 42.46 -23.75 -15.92
N THR A 383 42.27 -24.81 -15.14
CA THR A 383 41.52 -24.81 -13.88
C THR A 383 42.35 -24.14 -12.78
N PRO A 384 41.74 -23.33 -11.90
CA PRO A 384 42.31 -23.07 -10.60
C PRO A 384 41.71 -24.02 -9.56
N GLN A 385 42.59 -24.74 -8.86
CA GLN A 385 42.35 -25.25 -7.51
C GLN A 385 42.13 -24.05 -6.58
N THR A 386 41.11 -24.10 -5.74
CA THR A 386 41.05 -23.23 -4.56
C THR A 386 40.67 -24.05 -3.34
N GLU A 387 41.67 -24.09 -2.47
CA GLU A 387 41.74 -24.31 -1.04
C GLU A 387 40.43 -24.51 -0.25
N GLN A 388 40.51 -25.56 0.57
CA GLN A 388 39.75 -25.72 1.80
C GLN A 388 40.10 -24.60 2.78
N GLN A 389 39.11 -23.99 3.44
CA GLN A 389 39.26 -23.53 4.82
C GLN A 389 37.92 -23.49 5.58
N GLU A 390 37.90 -24.30 6.63
CA GLU A 390 37.23 -24.23 7.94
C GLU A 390 36.04 -23.29 8.18
N ILE A 391 34.90 -23.96 8.42
CA ILE A 391 34.00 -23.86 9.58
C ILE A 391 34.35 -22.79 10.64
N LEU A 392 33.42 -21.87 10.90
CA LEU A 392 33.11 -21.44 12.25
C LEU A 392 31.63 -21.06 12.40
N GLN A 393 30.95 -21.84 13.25
CA GLN A 393 29.62 -21.58 13.75
C GLN A 393 29.61 -20.33 14.63
N PHE A 394 28.55 -19.53 14.55
CA PHE A 394 28.05 -18.83 15.74
C PHE A 394 26.53 -18.89 15.80
N GLN A 395 26.06 -19.54 16.86
CA GLN A 395 24.68 -19.58 17.30
C GLN A 395 24.40 -18.35 18.18
N ARG A 396 23.16 -17.86 18.07
CA ARG A 396 22.29 -17.31 19.13
C ARG A 396 22.90 -16.29 20.11
N TYR A 397 22.41 -15.06 20.02
CA TYR A 397 21.78 -14.36 21.15
C TYR A 397 20.52 -13.65 20.67
#